data_AF-A0A932FWV4-F1
#
_entry.id   AF-A0A932FWV4-F1
#
_cell.length_a   1.000
_cell.length_b   1.000
_cell.length_c   1.000
_cell.angle_alpha   90.00
_cell.angle_beta   90.00
_cell.angle_gamma   90.00
#
_symmetry.space_group_name_H-M   'P 1'
#
loop_
_entity.id
_entity.type
_entity.pdbx_description
1 polymer ?
#
loop_
_entity_poly.entity_id
_entity_poly.type
_entity_poly.pdbx_seq_one_letter_code
_entity_poly.pdbx_strand_id
1 'polypeptide(L)'
;MKGKSTPVVQDMAVVRSQDIVQLLDHLIVNNTTPRQSEAVDCAAFRRFLLYLGIDSTSTPTDVRIEVQFLDRWTGAWHTYKQGPFASMYFEDQDTASGVYECFEGECMGRALRLKVTGSGTSGSAYFDISAAVEFRN
;
A
#
# COMPACT_ATOMS: atom_id res chain seq x y z
N MET A 1 -23.16 35.83 42.08
CA MET A 1 -22.19 35.91 40.96
C MET A 1 -22.44 34.72 40.03
N LYS A 2 -22.82 34.94 38.76
CA LYS A 2 -22.94 33.87 37.76
C LYS A 2 -21.56 33.54 37.21
N GLY A 3 -21.07 32.33 37.48
CA GLY A 3 -19.80 31.84 36.95
C GLY A 3 -19.84 31.76 35.43
N LYS A 4 -18.96 32.49 34.76
CA LYS A 4 -18.74 32.35 33.32
C LYS A 4 -17.93 31.06 33.10
N SER A 5 -18.57 30.00 32.62
CA SER A 5 -17.85 28.89 32.03
C SER A 5 -17.36 29.32 30.65
N THR A 6 -16.05 29.36 30.48
CA THR A 6 -15.46 29.52 29.15
C THR A 6 -15.46 28.13 28.51
N PRO A 7 -16.09 27.92 27.35
CA PRO A 7 -15.99 26.63 26.66
C PRO A 7 -14.52 26.40 26.34
N VAL A 8 -13.96 25.29 26.83
CA VAL A 8 -12.66 24.82 26.39
C VAL A 8 -12.86 24.34 24.97
N VAL A 9 -12.44 25.15 24.00
CA VAL A 9 -12.22 24.67 22.65
C VAL A 9 -11.04 23.71 22.79
N GLN A 10 -11.33 22.41 22.80
CA GLN A 10 -10.30 21.43 22.48
C GLN A 10 -9.93 21.70 21.03
N ASP A 11 -8.84 22.41 20.83
CA ASP A 11 -8.11 22.34 19.57
C ASP A 11 -7.81 20.86 19.35
N MET A 12 -8.65 20.22 18.53
CA MET A 12 -8.22 19.03 17.84
C MET A 12 -7.08 19.51 16.95
N ALA A 13 -5.86 19.44 17.49
CA ALA A 13 -4.67 19.52 16.66
C ALA A 13 -4.92 18.55 15.52
N VAL A 14 -5.12 19.10 14.32
CA VAL A 14 -5.06 18.33 13.09
C VAL A 14 -3.66 17.76 13.10
N VAL A 15 -3.51 16.53 13.58
CA VAL A 15 -2.25 15.79 13.52
C VAL A 15 -2.02 15.61 12.04
N ARG A 16 -1.19 16.49 11.47
CA ARG A 16 -0.66 16.36 10.12
C ARG A 16 -0.10 14.94 10.01
N SER A 17 -0.39 14.29 8.89
CA SER A 17 -0.12 12.88 8.68
C SER A 17 1.28 12.45 9.12
N GLN A 18 1.37 11.21 9.60
CA GLN A 18 2.65 10.59 9.90
C GLN A 18 3.52 10.50 8.64
N ASP A 19 4.82 10.42 8.83
CA ASP A 19 5.82 10.25 7.77
C ASP A 19 5.38 9.18 6.76
N ILE A 20 5.50 9.51 5.47
CA ILE A 20 5.29 8.56 4.39
C ILE A 20 6.32 7.43 4.54
N VAL A 21 5.85 6.19 4.62
CA VAL A 21 6.71 5.01 4.76
C VAL A 21 6.89 4.35 3.41
N GLN A 22 8.13 4.30 2.92
CA GLN A 22 8.45 3.57 1.70
C GLN A 22 8.32 2.06 1.95
N LEU A 23 7.50 1.38 1.16
CA LEU A 23 7.33 -0.07 1.22
C LEU A 23 8.19 -0.80 0.19
N LEU A 24 8.29 -0.24 -1.01
CA LEU A 24 9.07 -0.79 -2.13
C LEU A 24 9.82 0.35 -2.82
N ASP A 25 11.14 0.23 -2.95
CA ASP A 25 11.97 1.19 -3.67
C ASP A 25 12.61 0.49 -4.88
N HIS A 26 12.22 0.91 -6.09
CA HIS A 26 12.64 0.32 -7.36
C HIS A 26 12.67 -1.22 -7.38
N LEU A 27 11.56 -1.86 -6.99
CA LEU A 27 11.46 -3.32 -6.98
C LEU A 27 11.35 -3.86 -8.41
N ILE A 28 12.43 -4.47 -8.89
CA ILE A 28 12.41 -5.18 -10.18
C ILE A 28 11.74 -6.55 -10.07
N VAL A 29 10.60 -6.71 -10.72
CA VAL A 29 9.84 -7.96 -10.84
C VAL A 29 10.12 -8.60 -12.20
N ASN A 30 11.13 -9.46 -12.24
CA ASN A 30 11.65 -10.12 -13.46
C ASN A 30 11.49 -11.64 -13.44
N ASN A 31 10.68 -12.17 -12.52
CA ASN A 31 10.30 -13.58 -12.46
C ASN A 31 8.94 -13.73 -11.77
N THR A 32 8.42 -14.96 -11.76
CA THR A 32 7.08 -15.29 -11.21
C THR A 32 7.08 -15.55 -9.70
N THR A 33 8.22 -15.46 -9.03
CA THR A 33 8.29 -15.69 -7.58
C THR A 33 7.71 -14.48 -6.85
N PRO A 34 6.69 -14.66 -5.99
CA PRO A 34 6.11 -13.56 -5.23
C PRO A 34 7.16 -12.90 -4.33
N ARG A 35 7.17 -11.57 -4.31
CA ARG A 35 8.01 -10.76 -3.43
C ARG A 35 7.15 -10.00 -2.43
N GLN A 36 7.71 -9.71 -1.27
CA GLN A 36 7.00 -9.04 -0.18
C GLN A 36 7.83 -7.82 0.23
N SER A 37 7.16 -6.71 0.56
CA SER A 37 7.82 -5.61 1.25
C SER A 37 8.16 -6.02 2.69
N GLU A 38 9.01 -5.22 3.33
CA GLU A 38 9.06 -5.21 4.78
C GLU A 38 7.68 -4.88 5.37
N ALA A 39 7.43 -5.41 6.57
CA ALA A 39 6.21 -5.14 7.31
C ALA A 39 6.31 -3.78 8.00
N VAL A 40 5.21 -3.03 8.01
CA VAL A 40 5.09 -1.78 8.76
C VAL A 40 4.00 -1.92 9.80
N ASP A 41 4.29 -1.46 11.02
CA ASP A 41 3.31 -1.45 12.09
C ASP A 41 2.22 -0.41 11.81
N CYS A 42 0.96 -0.81 12.00
CA CYS A 42 -0.19 0.06 11.83
C CYS A 42 -1.21 -0.15 12.95
N ALA A 43 -1.93 0.89 13.33
CA ALA A 43 -3.05 0.75 14.24
C ALA A 43 -4.27 0.19 13.49
N ALA A 44 -4.99 -0.76 14.10
CA ALA A 44 -6.23 -1.27 13.53
C ALA A 44 -7.27 -0.15 13.37
N PHE A 45 -8.04 -0.21 12.28
CA PHE A 45 -9.05 0.76 11.84
C PHE A 45 -8.53 2.14 11.47
N ARG A 46 -7.20 2.33 11.43
CA ARG A 46 -6.61 3.58 10.96
C ARG A 46 -6.70 3.69 9.45
N ARG A 47 -7.00 4.88 8.92
CA ARG A 47 -7.01 5.09 7.46
C ARG A 47 -5.58 5.13 6.92
N PHE A 48 -5.39 4.64 5.71
CA PHE A 48 -4.12 4.74 5.00
C PHE A 48 -4.33 5.16 3.54
N LEU A 49 -3.34 5.87 3.00
CA LEU A 49 -3.17 6.09 1.57
C LEU A 49 -2.02 5.21 1.09
N LEU A 50 -2.24 4.48 0.01
CA LEU A 50 -1.21 3.71 -0.69
C LEU A 50 -0.93 4.38 -2.03
N TYR A 51 0.31 4.80 -2.20
CA TYR A 51 0.82 5.36 -3.45
C TYR A 51 1.58 4.26 -4.20
N LEU A 52 1.25 4.05 -5.47
CA LEU A 52 1.91 3.09 -6.35
C LEU A 52 2.50 3.84 -7.55
N GLY A 53 3.75 3.51 -7.88
CA GLY A 53 4.39 3.82 -9.16
C GLY A 53 4.79 2.51 -9.83
N ILE A 54 4.36 2.29 -11.07
CA ILE A 54 4.60 1.04 -11.80
C ILE A 54 5.06 1.40 -13.21
N ASP A 55 6.21 0.88 -13.61
CA ASP A 55 6.72 0.96 -14.98
C ASP A 55 7.01 -0.44 -15.50
N SER A 56 7.11 -0.59 -16.83
CA SER A 56 7.43 -1.86 -17.46
C SER A 56 8.51 -1.73 -18.54
N THR A 57 9.20 -2.82 -18.81
CA THR A 57 10.24 -2.91 -19.83
C THR A 57 10.03 -4.14 -20.69
N SER A 58 10.05 -3.99 -22.01
CA SER A 58 10.00 -5.09 -23.00
C SER A 58 8.83 -6.07 -22.82
N THR A 59 7.64 -5.52 -22.59
CA THR A 59 6.36 -6.22 -22.65
C THR A 59 6.24 -7.49 -21.77
N PRO A 60 6.41 -7.41 -20.44
CA PRO A 60 5.90 -8.44 -19.54
C PRO A 60 4.37 -8.58 -19.70
N THR A 61 3.74 -9.58 -19.07
CA THR A 61 2.27 -9.76 -19.22
C THR A 61 1.52 -8.92 -18.19
N ASP A 62 1.70 -9.23 -16.92
CA ASP A 62 0.97 -8.56 -15.84
C ASP A 62 1.73 -8.52 -14.52
N VAL A 63 1.28 -7.62 -13.65
CA VAL A 63 1.68 -7.60 -12.25
C VAL A 63 0.48 -7.42 -11.32
N ARG A 64 0.47 -8.24 -10.28
CA ARG A 64 -0.51 -8.19 -9.21
C ARG A 64 0.11 -7.67 -7.93
N ILE A 65 -0.53 -6.67 -7.33
CA ILE A 65 -0.13 -6.08 -6.05
C ILE A 65 -1.23 -6.40 -5.04
N GLU A 66 -0.85 -6.93 -3.88
CA GLU A 66 -1.77 -7.35 -2.83
C GLU A 66 -1.37 -6.67 -1.52
N VAL A 67 -2.28 -5.88 -0.93
CA VAL A 67 -2.13 -5.45 0.46
C VAL A 67 -2.38 -6.64 1.36
N GLN A 68 -1.51 -6.88 2.33
CA GLN A 68 -1.67 -7.95 3.31
C GLN A 68 -1.63 -7.39 4.73
N PHE A 69 -2.45 -7.97 5.59
CA PHE A 69 -2.43 -7.70 7.03
C PHE A 69 -2.06 -8.95 7.81
N LEU A 70 -1.32 -8.76 8.90
CA LEU A 70 -0.96 -9.83 9.83
C LEU A 70 -2.13 -10.16 10.76
N ASP A 71 -2.56 -11.43 10.76
CA ASP A 71 -3.43 -11.97 11.81
C ASP A 71 -2.61 -12.23 13.07
N ARG A 72 -2.95 -11.53 14.15
CA ARG A 72 -2.26 -11.63 15.44
C ARG A 72 -2.38 -13.02 16.07
N TRP A 73 -3.48 -13.73 15.84
CA TRP A 73 -3.76 -14.98 16.54
C TRP A 73 -2.99 -16.15 15.94
N THR A 74 -2.83 -16.15 14.62
CA THR A 74 -2.17 -17.23 13.87
C THR A 74 -0.75 -16.88 13.42
N GLY A 75 -0.41 -15.59 13.39
CA GLY A 75 0.83 -15.11 12.76
C GLY A 75 0.81 -15.20 11.22
N ALA A 76 -0.34 -15.53 10.62
CA ALA A 76 -0.48 -15.65 9.18
C ALA A 76 -0.77 -14.29 8.52
N TRP A 77 -0.31 -14.13 7.29
CA TRP A 77 -0.60 -12.95 6.47
C TRP A 77 -1.78 -13.21 5.56
N HIS A 78 -2.77 -12.31 5.60
CA HIS A 78 -3.99 -12.41 4.81
C HIS A 78 -4.10 -11.26 3.82
N THR A 79 -4.41 -11.57 2.56
CA THR A 79 -4.67 -10.55 1.53
C THR A 79 -5.95 -9.79 1.86
N TYR A 80 -5.88 -8.46 1.81
CA TYR A 80 -7.02 -7.58 1.96
C TYR A 80 -7.86 -7.59 0.67
N LYS A 81 -9.15 -7.94 0.79
CA LYS A 81 -10.05 -8.21 -0.34
C LYS A 81 -11.23 -7.25 -0.43
N GLN A 82 -11.10 -6.04 0.10
CA GLN A 82 -12.18 -5.06 0.11
C GLN A 82 -11.91 -3.92 -0.89
N GLY A 83 -12.95 -3.54 -1.64
CA GLY A 83 -12.92 -2.40 -2.54
C GLY A 83 -11.83 -2.52 -3.63
N PRO A 84 -11.11 -1.42 -3.95
CA PRO A 84 -10.11 -1.44 -5.01
C PRO A 84 -8.94 -2.40 -4.73
N PHE A 85 -8.62 -2.65 -3.47
CA PHE A 85 -7.52 -3.54 -3.07
C PHE A 85 -7.75 -5.01 -3.46
N ALA A 86 -8.99 -5.40 -3.76
CA ALA A 86 -9.30 -6.74 -4.25
C ALA A 86 -8.79 -6.99 -5.68
N SER A 87 -8.59 -5.91 -6.45
CA SER A 87 -8.39 -5.93 -7.91
C SER A 87 -7.21 -5.07 -8.39
N MET A 88 -6.17 -4.89 -7.58
CA MET A 88 -4.93 -4.22 -8.01
C MET A 88 -4.11 -5.16 -8.90
N TYR A 89 -4.43 -5.13 -10.19
CA TYR A 89 -3.84 -5.92 -11.26
C TYR A 89 -3.60 -4.99 -12.44
N PHE A 90 -2.39 -5.06 -12.99
CA PHE A 90 -1.92 -4.14 -14.01
C PHE A 90 -1.31 -4.94 -15.15
N GLU A 91 -1.68 -4.59 -16.38
CA GLU A 91 -1.12 -5.17 -17.59
C GLU A 91 -0.01 -4.27 -18.15
N ASP A 92 0.89 -4.82 -18.95
CA ASP A 92 1.94 -4.05 -19.61
C ASP A 92 1.40 -2.91 -20.50
N GLN A 93 0.25 -3.14 -21.15
CA GLN A 93 -0.39 -2.12 -22.00
C GLN A 93 -0.76 -0.85 -21.24
N ASP A 94 -1.01 -0.96 -19.94
CA ASP A 94 -1.31 0.19 -19.07
C ASP A 94 -0.03 0.85 -18.55
N THR A 95 1.08 0.11 -18.45
CA THR A 95 2.27 0.48 -17.66
C THR A 95 3.50 0.87 -18.47
N ALA A 96 3.51 0.65 -19.79
CA ALA A 96 4.64 0.97 -20.68
C ALA A 96 5.09 2.45 -20.71
N SER A 97 4.41 3.34 -19.99
CA SER A 97 4.79 4.75 -19.81
C SER A 97 4.64 5.27 -18.37
N GLY A 98 4.60 4.36 -17.40
CA GLY A 98 4.44 4.68 -15.98
C GLY A 98 2.98 4.87 -15.55
N VAL A 99 2.53 4.05 -14.60
CA VAL A 99 1.26 4.17 -13.88
C VAL A 99 1.54 4.75 -12.50
N TYR A 100 0.80 5.79 -12.13
CA TYR A 100 0.84 6.39 -10.80
C TYR A 100 -0.56 6.43 -10.21
N GLU A 101 -0.79 5.64 -9.16
CA GLU A 101 -2.10 5.51 -8.53
C GLU A 101 -2.04 5.77 -7.03
N CYS A 102 -3.17 6.25 -6.50
CA CYS A 102 -3.35 6.47 -5.07
C CYS A 102 -4.65 5.81 -4.63
N PHE A 103 -4.54 4.92 -3.65
CA PHE A 103 -5.64 4.19 -3.07
C PHE A 103 -5.84 4.58 -1.63
N GLU A 104 -7.10 4.69 -1.22
CA GLU A 104 -7.45 4.89 0.18
C GLU A 104 -8.10 3.63 0.76
N GLY A 105 -7.67 3.24 1.96
CA GLY A 105 -8.24 2.13 2.71
C GLY A 105 -8.18 2.31 4.22
N GLU A 106 -8.70 1.31 4.92
CA GLU A 106 -8.61 1.17 6.38
C GLU A 106 -7.72 -0.01 6.74
N CYS A 107 -6.89 0.17 7.77
CA CYS A 107 -6.02 -0.88 8.29
C CYS A 107 -6.85 -1.93 9.01
N MET A 108 -6.87 -3.17 8.52
CA MET A 108 -7.63 -4.27 9.15
C MET A 108 -6.78 -5.11 10.11
N GLY A 109 -5.49 -4.80 10.25
CA GLY A 109 -4.56 -5.51 11.12
C GLY A 109 -3.62 -4.58 11.88
N ARG A 110 -2.63 -5.19 12.53
CA ARG A 110 -1.60 -4.48 13.31
C ARG A 110 -0.29 -4.26 12.56
N ALA A 111 -0.12 -4.99 11.46
CA ALA A 111 0.98 -4.81 10.54
C ALA A 111 0.46 -4.94 9.12
N LEU A 112 0.97 -4.09 8.24
CA LEU A 112 0.68 -4.04 6.81
C LEU A 112 1.94 -4.40 6.04
N ARG A 113 1.79 -5.09 4.91
CA ARG A 113 2.84 -5.22 3.90
C ARG A 113 2.22 -5.31 2.51
N LEU A 114 3.03 -5.15 1.48
CA LEU A 114 2.66 -5.48 0.11
C LEU A 114 3.24 -6.82 -0.29
N LYS A 115 2.48 -7.56 -1.09
CA LYS A 115 2.96 -8.71 -1.85
C LYS A 115 2.79 -8.40 -3.33
N VAL A 116 3.83 -8.64 -4.11
CA VAL A 116 3.87 -8.39 -5.55
C VAL A 116 4.15 -9.69 -6.27
N THR A 117 3.38 -9.99 -7.32
CA THR A 117 3.55 -11.19 -8.14
C THR A 117 3.44 -10.80 -9.60
N GLY A 118 4.50 -11.03 -10.38
CA GLY A 118 4.50 -10.79 -11.83
C GLY A 118 4.23 -12.06 -12.64
N SER A 119 3.72 -11.89 -13.85
CA SER A 119 3.51 -12.94 -14.85
C SER A 119 4.05 -12.49 -16.20
N GLY A 120 4.51 -13.45 -17.03
CA GLY A 120 5.19 -13.16 -18.29
C GLY A 120 6.52 -12.40 -18.12
N THR A 121 7.10 -12.41 -16.92
CA THR A 121 8.34 -11.68 -16.60
C THR A 121 9.58 -12.54 -16.85
N SER A 122 10.66 -11.89 -17.23
CA SER A 122 11.98 -12.46 -17.47
C SER A 122 13.08 -11.45 -17.17
N GLY A 123 14.35 -11.85 -17.25
CA GLY A 123 15.48 -10.93 -17.06
C GLY A 123 15.51 -9.73 -18.01
N SER A 124 14.89 -9.83 -19.18
CA SER A 124 14.78 -8.74 -20.16
C SER A 124 13.40 -8.10 -20.25
N ALA A 125 12.36 -8.71 -19.65
CA ALA A 125 10.99 -8.21 -19.67
C ALA A 125 10.43 -8.16 -18.23
N TYR A 126 10.28 -6.97 -17.65
CA TYR A 126 10.05 -6.84 -16.20
C TYR A 126 9.22 -5.61 -15.86
N PHE A 127 8.72 -5.58 -14.63
CA PHE A 127 8.14 -4.37 -14.02
C PHE A 127 9.13 -3.74 -13.03
N ASP A 128 9.16 -2.42 -12.96
CA ASP A 128 9.80 -1.65 -11.89
C ASP A 128 8.70 -1.00 -11.03
N ILE A 129 8.71 -1.28 -9.72
CA ILE A 129 7.62 -0.93 -8.82
C ILE A 129 8.15 -0.16 -7.63
N SER A 130 7.57 1.02 -7.41
CA SER A 130 7.72 1.81 -6.20
C SER A 130 6.37 1.88 -5.46
N ALA A 131 6.42 1.83 -4.14
CA ALA A 131 5.22 1.93 -3.33
C ALA A 131 5.50 2.57 -1.98
N ALA A 132 4.61 3.44 -1.53
CA ALA A 132 4.68 4.08 -0.23
C ALA A 132 3.31 4.16 0.44
N VAL A 133 3.28 4.20 1.77
CA VAL A 133 2.05 4.28 2.56
C VAL A 133 2.08 5.48 3.50
N GLU A 134 0.95 6.18 3.61
CA GLU A 134 0.74 7.27 4.56
C GLU A 134 -0.42 6.90 5.49
N PHE A 135 -0.20 6.90 6.80
CA PHE A 135 -1.25 6.61 7.78
C PHE A 135 -1.91 7.89 8.30
N ARG A 136 -3.24 7.94 8.29
CA ARG A 136 -4.05 9.11 8.67
C ARG A 136 -4.92 8.80 9.89
N ASN A 137 -5.05 9.77 10.80
CA ASN A 137 -5.88 9.67 12.00
C ASN A 137 -7.30 10.13 11.73
#